data_AF-A0AAP3G7R6-F1
#
_entry.id   AF-A0AAP3G7R6-F1
#
_cell.length_a   1.000
_cell.length_b   1.000
_cell.length_c   1.000
_cell.angle_alpha   90.00
_cell.angle_beta   90.00
_cell.angle_gamma   90.00
#
_symmetry.space_group_name_H-M   'P 1'
#
loop_
_entity.id
_entity.type
_entity.pdbx_description
1 polymer ?
#
loop_
_entity_poly.entity_id
_entity_poly.type
_entity_poly.pdbx_seq_one_letter_code
_entity_poly.pdbx_strand_id
1 'polypeptide(L)'
;MVKDSRCIFKGSFNSFKRNKNKQHEFLSDLERNYFYLTEYSNYIVDIREQFPLLPLEETIVIANELGINHPTDPKTGSPIVMTTDFLLTVNKGQNVTEVARTIKMKDELLKERVLEKFEIEREYWQRKDIDWTIVTEEEISKTMARNIGYIHDYYDIRDYDVFQ
;
A
#
# COMPACT_ATOMS: atom_id res chain seq x y z
N MET A 1 -6.92 26.69 -15.35
CA MET A 1 -7.24 25.28 -15.68
C MET A 1 -6.37 24.39 -14.80
N VAL A 2 -6.88 23.99 -13.63
CA VAL A 2 -6.23 23.06 -12.72
C VAL A 2 -7.12 21.83 -12.69
N LYS A 3 -6.71 20.74 -13.33
CA LYS A 3 -7.30 19.42 -13.09
C LYS A 3 -6.52 18.81 -11.94
N ASP A 4 -6.92 19.16 -10.72
CA ASP A 4 -6.63 18.36 -9.54
C ASP A 4 -7.55 17.13 -9.67
N SER A 5 -6.98 16.04 -10.19
CA SER A 5 -7.66 14.74 -10.27
C SER A 5 -6.99 13.77 -9.31
N ARG A 6 -6.89 14.17 -8.05
CA ARG A 6 -6.79 13.21 -6.95
C ARG A 6 -8.14 12.50 -6.87
N CYS A 7 -8.25 11.34 -7.52
CA CYS A 7 -9.30 10.38 -7.21
C CYS A 7 -8.98 9.81 -5.82
N ILE A 8 -9.34 10.57 -4.77
CA ILE A 8 -9.36 10.03 -3.41
C ILE A 8 -10.62 9.17 -3.34
N PHE A 9 -10.47 7.86 -3.50
CA PHE A 9 -11.54 6.94 -3.15
C PHE A 9 -11.60 6.87 -1.62
N LYS A 10 -12.38 7.76 -1.01
CA LYS A 10 -12.77 7.64 0.40
C LYS A 10 -13.82 6.54 0.51
N GLY A 11 -13.38 5.29 0.46
CA GLY A 11 -14.21 4.13 0.78
C GLY A 11 -13.72 3.54 2.09
N SER A 12 -14.51 3.66 3.16
CA SER A 12 -14.27 2.94 4.40
C SER A 12 -14.70 1.50 4.20
N PHE A 13 -13.76 0.55 4.18
CA PHE A 13 -14.07 -0.88 4.08
C PHE A 13 -13.79 -1.57 5.41
N ASN A 14 -14.78 -2.32 5.90
CA ASN A 14 -14.64 -3.13 7.11
C ASN A 14 -13.94 -4.46 6.77
N SER A 15 -12.93 -4.82 7.57
CA SER A 15 -12.17 -6.05 7.35
C SER A 15 -12.96 -7.31 7.75
N PHE A 16 -12.87 -8.38 6.95
CA PHE A 16 -13.32 -9.75 7.29
C PHE A 16 -12.48 -10.41 8.38
N LYS A 17 -11.22 -9.98 8.54
CA LYS A 17 -10.29 -10.50 9.55
C LYS A 17 -10.44 -9.77 10.89
N ARG A 18 -9.66 -10.24 11.86
CA ARG A 18 -9.76 -10.02 13.32
C ARG A 18 -9.92 -8.55 13.78
N ASN A 19 -9.70 -7.56 12.90
CA ASN A 19 -9.90 -6.13 13.15
C ASN A 19 -11.02 -5.53 12.27
N LYS A 20 -12.27 -5.95 12.53
CA LYS A 20 -13.48 -5.51 11.80
C LYS A 20 -13.79 -4.00 11.82
N ASN A 21 -13.02 -3.20 12.56
CA ASN A 21 -13.29 -1.77 12.79
C ASN A 21 -12.19 -0.84 12.27
N LYS A 22 -11.19 -1.36 11.53
CA LYS A 22 -10.16 -0.51 10.94
C LYS A 22 -10.65 0.00 9.60
N GLN A 23 -10.83 1.32 9.49
CA GLN A 23 -11.03 1.97 8.22
C GLN A 23 -9.70 1.98 7.46
N HIS A 24 -9.71 1.41 6.27
CA HIS A 24 -8.57 1.44 5.35
C HIS A 24 -8.76 2.55 4.32
N GLU A 25 -7.68 3.25 3.97
CA GLU A 25 -7.68 4.28 2.93
C GLU A 25 -6.72 3.88 1.81
N PHE A 26 -7.19 3.94 0.56
CA PHE A 26 -6.41 3.61 -0.62
C PHE A 26 -6.33 4.81 -1.56
N LEU A 27 -5.18 4.99 -2.20
CA LEU A 27 -4.92 6.08 -3.13
C LEU A 27 -5.17 5.67 -4.58
N SER A 28 -5.44 4.39 -4.83
CA SER A 28 -5.76 3.85 -6.15
C SER A 28 -6.66 2.62 -6.12
N ASP A 29 -7.36 2.35 -7.23
CA ASP A 29 -8.11 1.10 -7.41
C ASP A 29 -7.18 -0.14 -7.37
N LEU A 30 -5.92 0.02 -7.78
CA LEU A 30 -4.94 -1.05 -7.79
C LEU A 30 -4.58 -1.47 -6.36
N GLU A 31 -4.34 -0.50 -5.47
CA GLU A 31 -4.13 -0.74 -4.04
C GLU A 31 -5.36 -1.41 -3.40
N ARG A 32 -6.57 -0.93 -3.70
CA ARG A 32 -7.81 -1.54 -3.19
C ARG A 32 -7.94 -3.00 -3.64
N ASN A 33 -7.66 -3.28 -4.92
CA ASN A 33 -7.71 -4.64 -5.45
C ASN A 33 -6.67 -5.54 -4.79
N TYR A 34 -5.46 -5.03 -4.56
CA TYR A 34 -4.42 -5.76 -3.84
C TYR A 34 -4.83 -6.06 -2.40
N PHE A 35 -5.40 -5.07 -1.70
CA PHE A 35 -5.93 -5.23 -0.35
C PHE A 35 -6.90 -6.40 -0.27
N TYR A 36 -7.92 -6.46 -1.14
CA TYR A 36 -8.89 -7.57 -1.14
C TYR A 36 -8.23 -8.95 -1.28
N LEU A 37 -7.18 -9.07 -2.11
CA LEU A 37 -6.45 -10.33 -2.26
C LEU A 37 -5.67 -10.69 -0.99
N THR A 38 -4.97 -9.72 -0.39
CA THR A 38 -4.22 -9.94 0.85
C THR A 38 -5.14 -10.27 2.03
N GLU A 39 -6.28 -9.61 2.10
CA GLU A 39 -7.27 -9.82 3.12
C GLU A 39 -7.89 -11.21 3.03
N TYR A 40 -8.22 -11.67 1.82
CA TYR A 40 -8.79 -12.99 1.61
C TYR A 40 -7.80 -14.14 1.89
N SER A 41 -6.49 -13.89 1.82
CA SER A 41 -5.45 -14.92 2.00
C SER A 41 -5.33 -15.40 3.45
N ASN A 42 -5.54 -16.70 3.73
CA ASN A 42 -5.41 -17.26 5.08
C ASN A 42 -4.02 -17.10 5.73
N TYR A 43 -2.98 -16.79 4.95
CA TYR A 43 -1.62 -16.60 5.45
C TYR A 43 -1.38 -15.20 6.00
N ILE A 44 -2.15 -14.19 5.59
CA ILE A 44 -1.95 -12.81 6.06
C ILE A 44 -2.68 -12.62 7.39
N VAL A 45 -1.97 -12.20 8.43
CA VAL A 45 -2.55 -12.03 9.78
C VAL A 45 -2.73 -10.56 10.17
N ASP A 46 -1.93 -9.66 9.58
CA ASP A 46 -2.04 -8.22 9.77
C ASP A 46 -1.69 -7.46 8.49
N ILE A 47 -2.34 -6.30 8.32
CA ILE A 47 -2.22 -5.43 7.15
C ILE A 47 -2.06 -3.99 7.65
N ARG A 48 -0.90 -3.39 7.33
CA ARG A 48 -0.61 -1.99 7.59
C ARG A 48 -0.39 -1.26 6.27
N GLU A 49 -1.39 -0.50 5.86
CA GLU A 49 -1.37 0.34 4.68
C GLU A 49 -0.63 1.67 4.92
N GLN A 50 -0.04 2.24 3.86
CA GLN A 50 0.64 3.54 3.88
C GLN A 50 1.64 3.67 5.04
N PHE A 51 2.43 2.61 5.26
CA PHE A 51 3.33 2.48 6.39
C PHE A 51 4.47 3.49 6.30
N PRO A 52 4.61 4.41 7.28
CA PRO A 52 5.64 5.45 7.21
C PRO A 52 7.04 4.86 7.45
N LEU A 53 7.99 5.24 6.60
CA LEU A 53 9.40 4.89 6.75
C LEU A 53 10.03 5.86 7.77
N LEU A 54 10.19 5.38 9.01
CA LEU A 54 10.71 6.17 10.12
C LEU A 54 11.88 5.43 10.79
N PRO A 55 12.93 6.15 11.22
CA PRO A 55 13.05 7.62 11.22
C PRO A 55 13.32 8.24 9.83
N LEU A 56 12.87 9.47 9.60
CA LEU A 56 13.04 10.21 8.33
C LEU A 56 14.53 10.40 7.99
N GLU A 57 15.37 10.53 9.02
CA GLU A 57 16.81 10.66 8.89
C GLU A 57 17.42 9.42 8.22
N GLU A 58 16.85 8.22 8.42
CA GLU A 58 17.33 6.98 7.80
C GLU A 58 17.13 7.02 6.28
N THR A 59 15.95 7.44 5.80
CA THR A 59 15.68 7.56 4.36
C THR A 59 16.51 8.67 3.71
N ILE A 60 16.79 9.76 4.42
CA ILE A 60 17.69 10.83 3.96
C ILE A 60 19.13 10.31 3.81
N VAL A 61 19.64 9.56 4.80
CA VAL A 61 20.97 8.95 4.73
C VAL A 61 21.06 7.99 3.54
N ILE A 62 20.07 7.11 3.37
CA ILE A 62 20.02 6.18 2.24
C ILE A 62 20.03 6.94 0.91
N ALA A 63 19.20 7.99 0.77
CA ALA A 63 19.15 8.79 -0.44
C ALA A 63 20.52 9.41 -0.78
N ASN A 64 21.22 9.96 0.23
CA ASN A 64 22.55 10.53 0.06
C ASN A 64 23.60 9.47 -0.35
N GLU A 65 23.57 8.29 0.27
CA GLU A 65 24.48 7.18 -0.04
C GLU A 65 24.29 6.66 -1.47
N LEU A 66 23.05 6.67 -1.96
CA LEU A 66 22.69 6.29 -3.32
C LEU A 66 22.93 7.41 -4.36
N GLY A 67 23.23 8.64 -3.91
CA GLY A 67 23.32 9.81 -4.79
C GLY A 67 21.97 10.25 -5.39
N ILE A 68 20.86 9.89 -4.74
CA ILE A 68 19.49 10.17 -5.18
C ILE A 68 18.93 11.35 -4.39
N ASN A 69 18.18 12.24 -5.06
CA ASN A 69 17.48 13.31 -4.36
C ASN A 69 16.34 12.76 -3.51
N HIS A 70 16.40 13.00 -2.19
CA HIS A 70 15.31 12.63 -1.28
C HIS A 70 14.02 13.38 -1.66
N PRO A 71 12.83 12.74 -1.58
CA PRO A 71 11.57 13.43 -1.79
C PRO A 71 11.38 14.62 -0.84
N THR A 72 10.89 15.74 -1.37
CA THR A 72 10.61 16.97 -0.62
C THR A 72 9.23 17.51 -0.96
N ASP A 73 8.66 18.30 -0.04
CA ASP A 73 7.41 19.03 -0.28
C ASP A 73 7.69 20.17 -1.29
N PRO A 74 6.96 20.24 -2.41
CA PRO A 74 7.21 21.27 -3.43
C PRO A 74 7.01 22.71 -2.96
N LYS A 75 6.24 22.95 -1.90
CA LYS A 75 5.94 24.29 -1.36
C LYS A 75 6.98 24.74 -0.35
N THR A 76 7.44 23.83 0.51
CA THR A 76 8.34 24.18 1.62
C THR A 76 9.79 23.76 1.38
N GLY A 77 10.04 22.87 0.42
CA GLY A 77 11.35 22.25 0.17
C GLY A 77 11.80 21.28 1.26
N SER A 78 10.98 21.04 2.29
CA SER A 78 11.33 20.17 3.42
C SER A 78 11.24 18.69 3.02
N PRO A 79 12.13 17.81 3.51
CA PRO A 79 12.03 16.38 3.28
C PRO A 79 10.70 15.81 3.77
N ILE A 80 10.09 14.92 2.99
CA ILE A 80 8.82 14.27 3.35
C ILE A 80 9.04 12.84 3.82
N VAL A 81 8.26 12.39 4.80
CA VAL A 81 8.25 10.99 5.20
C VAL A 81 7.75 10.14 4.02
N MET A 82 8.58 9.20 3.59
CA MET A 82 8.23 8.22 2.58
C MET A 82 7.31 7.15 3.19
N THR A 83 6.46 6.53 2.37
CA THR A 83 5.56 5.47 2.80
C THR A 83 5.72 4.25 1.91
N THR A 84 5.49 3.07 2.49
CA THR A 84 5.26 1.82 1.76
C THR A 84 3.77 1.55 1.71
N ASP A 85 3.25 1.15 0.55
CA ASP A 85 1.81 0.95 0.38
C ASP A 85 1.26 -0.12 1.32
N PHE A 86 1.94 -1.26 1.47
CA PHE A 86 1.55 -2.33 2.38
C PHE A 86 2.73 -2.96 3.10
N LEU A 87 2.65 -3.00 4.44
CA LEU A 87 3.46 -3.87 5.29
C LEU A 87 2.57 -4.99 5.83
N LEU A 88 2.83 -6.21 5.36
CA LEU A 88 2.01 -7.39 5.63
C LEU A 88 2.72 -8.30 6.62
N THR A 89 1.99 -8.78 7.61
CA THR A 89 2.47 -9.85 8.49
C THR A 89 1.95 -11.18 7.96
N VAL A 90 2.86 -12.06 7.55
CA VAL A 90 2.56 -13.35 6.93
C VAL A 90 2.87 -14.48 7.92
N ASN A 91 1.89 -15.33 8.19
CA ASN A 91 2.03 -16.53 8.99
C ASN A 91 1.90 -17.77 8.10
N LYS A 92 3.00 -18.50 7.91
CA LYS A 92 3.05 -19.77 7.17
C LYS A 92 3.10 -20.98 8.12
N GLY A 93 2.43 -20.88 9.27
CA GLY A 93 2.39 -21.90 10.32
C GLY A 93 3.59 -21.83 11.25
N GLN A 94 4.78 -22.18 10.75
CA GLN A 94 6.00 -22.25 11.59
C GLN A 94 6.75 -20.92 11.71
N ASN A 95 6.57 -20.02 10.73
CA ASN A 95 7.26 -18.73 10.69
C ASN A 95 6.24 -17.59 10.50
N VAL A 96 6.39 -16.55 11.32
CA VAL A 96 5.72 -15.27 11.17
C VAL A 96 6.77 -14.26 10.71
N THR A 97 6.56 -13.69 9.53
CA THR A 97 7.50 -12.74 8.91
C THR A 97 6.75 -11.52 8.38
N GLU A 98 7.42 -10.38 8.37
CA GLU A 98 6.92 -9.17 7.71
C GLU A 98 7.42 -9.10 6.27
N VAL A 99 6.57 -8.62 5.36
CA VAL A 99 6.94 -8.34 3.97
C VAL A 99 6.38 -6.99 3.54
N ALA A 100 7.16 -6.22 2.81
CA ALA A 100 6.82 -4.89 2.33
C ALA A 100 6.48 -4.93 0.83
N ARG A 101 5.39 -4.27 0.43
CA ARG A 101 4.88 -4.29 -0.94
C ARG A 101 4.48 -2.89 -1.38
N THR A 102 5.05 -2.47 -2.50
CA THR A 102 4.73 -1.19 -3.16
C THR A 102 3.91 -1.48 -4.40
N ILE A 103 2.78 -0.79 -4.54
CA ILE A 103 1.80 -1.06 -5.59
C ILE A 103 1.94 0.01 -6.67
N LYS A 104 2.23 -0.42 -7.90
CA LYS A 104 2.38 0.52 -9.00
C LYS A 104 1.97 -0.08 -10.33
N MET A 105 1.36 0.74 -11.19
CA MET A 105 1.13 0.33 -12.57
C MET A 105 2.48 0.11 -13.28
N LYS A 106 2.55 -0.87 -14.16
CA LYS A 106 3.78 -1.21 -14.88
C LYS A 106 4.33 -0.06 -15.74
N ASP A 107 3.44 0.74 -16.32
CA ASP A 107 3.82 1.90 -17.15
C ASP A 107 4.48 3.03 -16.33
N GLU A 108 4.11 3.18 -15.06
CA GLU A 108 4.74 4.11 -14.12
C GLU A 108 6.18 3.71 -13.77
N LEU A 109 6.54 2.43 -13.91
CA LEU A 109 7.90 1.93 -13.65
C LEU A 109 8.94 2.44 -14.67
N LEU A 110 8.49 3.02 -15.78
CA LEU A 110 9.38 3.62 -16.78
C LEU A 110 9.89 5.00 -16.37
N LYS A 111 9.34 5.60 -15.30
CA LYS A 111 9.70 6.93 -14.84
C LYS A 111 10.93 6.85 -13.93
N GLU A 112 12.03 7.45 -14.33
CA GLU A 112 13.28 7.51 -13.57
C GLU A 112 13.06 7.96 -12.11
N ARG A 113 12.30 9.03 -11.92
CA ARG A 113 12.00 9.55 -10.57
C ARG A 113 11.18 8.59 -9.70
N VAL A 114 10.44 7.66 -10.30
CA VAL A 114 9.71 6.62 -9.57
C VAL A 114 10.68 5.54 -9.11
N LEU A 115 11.55 5.08 -10.02
CA LEU A 115 12.59 4.09 -9.72
C LEU A 115 13.56 4.57 -8.64
N GLU A 116 13.98 5.83 -8.69
CA GLU A 116 14.81 6.45 -7.66
C GLU A 116 14.21 6.34 -6.25
N LYS A 117 12.90 6.62 -6.13
CA LYS A 117 12.19 6.54 -4.83
C LYS A 117 12.10 5.09 -4.36
N PHE A 118 11.85 4.18 -5.28
CA PHE A 118 11.79 2.75 -4.98
C PHE A 118 13.13 2.20 -4.54
N GLU A 119 14.24 2.72 -5.07
CA GLU A 119 15.56 2.29 -4.64
C GLU A 119 15.85 2.68 -3.18
N ILE A 120 15.44 3.89 -2.77
CA ILE A 120 15.53 4.32 -1.36
C ILE A 120 14.69 3.40 -0.47
N GLU A 121 13.46 3.09 -0.89
CA GLU A 121 12.56 2.21 -0.16
C GLU A 121 13.11 0.76 -0.06
N ARG A 122 13.63 0.22 -1.17
CA ARG A 122 14.24 -1.10 -1.25
C ARG A 122 15.41 -1.22 -0.27
N GLU A 123 16.32 -0.24 -0.28
CA GLU A 123 17.46 -0.20 0.63
C GLU A 123 17.03 -0.06 2.10
N TYR A 124 16.00 0.74 2.38
CA TYR A 124 15.45 0.88 3.73
C TYR A 124 14.97 -0.47 4.28
N TRP A 125 14.20 -1.24 3.50
CA TRP A 125 13.71 -2.55 3.95
C TRP A 125 14.80 -3.62 3.96
N GLN A 126 15.73 -3.57 3.02
CA GLN A 126 16.89 -4.47 2.99
C GLN A 126 17.73 -4.35 4.27
N ARG A 127 17.96 -3.13 4.78
CA ARG A 127 18.69 -2.91 6.05
C ARG A 127 18.00 -3.52 7.26
N LYS A 128 16.69 -3.77 7.18
CA LYS A 128 15.87 -4.37 8.24
C LYS A 128 15.63 -5.87 8.01
N ASP A 129 16.25 -6.47 6.99
CA ASP A 129 16.04 -7.87 6.59
C ASP A 129 14.56 -8.18 6.27
N ILE A 130 13.85 -7.21 5.71
CA ILE A 130 12.45 -7.34 5.30
C ILE A 130 12.37 -7.42 3.77
N ASP A 131 11.70 -8.47 3.29
CA ASP A 131 11.48 -8.68 1.86
C ASP A 131 10.59 -7.58 1.27
N TRP A 132 11.14 -6.81 0.33
CA TRP A 132 10.45 -5.74 -0.37
C TRP A 132 10.29 -6.08 -1.85
N THR A 133 9.09 -5.84 -2.41
CA THR A 133 8.81 -6.12 -3.83
C THR A 133 7.74 -5.17 -4.38
N ILE A 134 7.89 -4.79 -5.64
CA ILE A 134 6.87 -4.05 -6.40
C ILE A 134 5.82 -5.03 -6.91
N VAL A 135 4.54 -4.71 -6.71
CA VAL A 135 3.40 -5.45 -7.26
C VAL A 135 2.72 -4.57 -8.29
N THR A 136 2.49 -5.11 -9.49
CA THR A 136 1.82 -4.44 -10.59
C THR A 136 0.43 -5.01 -10.84
N GLU A 137 -0.28 -4.41 -11.78
CA GLU A 137 -1.55 -4.92 -12.27
C GLU A 137 -1.45 -6.29 -12.95
N GLU A 138 -0.25 -6.74 -13.32
CA GLU A 138 -0.01 -8.06 -13.90
C GLU A 138 -0.09 -9.18 -12.84
N GLU A 139 0.28 -8.90 -11.58
CA GLU A 139 0.19 -9.85 -10.47
C GLU A 139 -1.19 -9.87 -9.78
N ILE A 140 -2.07 -8.91 -10.10
CA ILE A 140 -3.36 -8.74 -9.44
C ILE A 140 -4.51 -9.26 -10.32
N SER A 141 -5.10 -10.39 -9.92
CA SER A 141 -6.30 -10.92 -10.59
C SER A 141 -7.51 -10.00 -10.38
N LYS A 142 -7.83 -9.18 -11.39
CA LYS A 142 -8.98 -8.25 -11.38
C LYS A 142 -10.31 -8.97 -11.12
N THR A 143 -10.48 -10.18 -11.67
CA THR A 143 -11.69 -10.97 -11.47
C THR A 143 -11.84 -11.39 -10.01
N MET A 144 -10.77 -11.88 -9.40
CA MET A 144 -10.79 -12.30 -8.00
C MET A 144 -11.00 -11.11 -7.07
N ALA A 145 -10.25 -10.02 -7.27
CA ALA A 145 -10.41 -8.78 -6.51
C ALA A 145 -11.84 -8.23 -6.60
N ARG A 146 -12.44 -8.20 -7.79
CA ARG A 146 -13.83 -7.76 -7.97
C ARG A 146 -14.83 -8.67 -7.24
N ASN A 147 -14.66 -9.99 -7.35
CA ASN A 147 -15.55 -10.93 -6.69
C ASN A 147 -15.48 -10.81 -5.17
N ILE A 148 -14.27 -10.65 -4.61
CA ILE A 148 -14.06 -10.42 -3.18
C ILE A 148 -14.66 -9.06 -2.78
N GLY A 149 -14.44 -8.02 -3.58
CA GLY A 149 -15.03 -6.70 -3.37
C GLY A 149 -16.56 -6.74 -3.27
N TYR A 150 -17.23 -7.49 -4.14
CA TYR A 150 -18.68 -7.69 -4.00
C TYR A 150 -19.06 -8.31 -2.65
N ILE A 151 -18.32 -9.30 -2.17
CA ILE A 151 -18.60 -9.92 -0.87
C ILE A 151 -18.43 -8.88 0.26
N HIS A 152 -17.44 -7.99 0.17
CA HIS A 152 -17.29 -6.87 1.11
C HIS A 152 -18.50 -5.93 1.10
N ASP A 153 -18.92 -5.49 -0.09
CA ASP A 153 -20.03 -4.54 -0.24
C ASP A 153 -21.35 -5.10 0.31
N TYR A 154 -21.60 -6.40 0.13
CA TYR A 154 -22.79 -7.08 0.64
C TYR A 154 -22.68 -7.52 2.11
N TYR A 155 -21.53 -7.38 2.78
CA TYR A 155 -21.41 -7.76 4.19
C TYR A 155 -21.87 -6.64 5.14
N ASP A 156 -21.90 -5.39 4.67
CA ASP A 156 -22.46 -4.25 5.41
C ASP A 156 -23.93 -4.01 5.01
N ILE A 157 -24.78 -5.00 5.23
CA ILE A 157 -26.23 -4.93 4.99
C ILE A 157 -26.93 -3.95 5.96
N ARG A 158 -26.19 -3.33 6.89
CA ARG A 158 -26.74 -2.39 7.88
C ARG A 158 -26.94 -0.98 7.32
N ASP A 159 -26.41 -0.67 6.13
CA ASP A 159 -26.61 0.63 5.46
C ASP A 159 -27.65 0.59 4.33
N TYR A 160 -28.26 -0.57 4.05
CA TYR A 160 -29.51 -0.60 3.31
C TYR A 160 -30.64 -0.34 4.30
N ASP A 161 -30.87 0.93 4.59
CA ASP A 161 -32.17 1.38 5.08
C ASP A 161 -33.23 0.88 4.10
N VAL A 162 -33.84 -0.22 4.50
CA VAL A 162 -35.06 -0.78 3.93
C VAL A 162 -36.07 0.37 3.96
N PHE A 163 -36.55 0.76 2.79
CA PHE A 163 -37.66 1.69 2.61
C PHE A 163 -38.66 1.62 3.77
N GLN A 164 -38.72 2.69 4.58
CA GLN A 164 -39.86 3.00 5.45
C GLN A 164 -40.67 4.14 4.83
#